data_AF-A0A358QN85-F1
#
_entry.id   AF-A0A358QN85-F1
#
_cell.length_a   1.000
_cell.length_b   1.000
_cell.length_c   1.000
_cell.angle_alpha   90.00
_cell.angle_beta   90.00
_cell.angle_gamma   90.00
#
_symmetry.space_group_name_H-M   'P 1'
#
loop_
_entity.id
_entity.type
_entity.pdbx_description
1 polymer ?
#
loop_
_entity_poly.entity_id
_entity_poly.type
_entity_poly.pdbx_seq_one_letter_code
_entity_poly.pdbx_strand_id
1 'polypeptide(L)' 'VLQECAVEPYLSVREVVELHGGYHAKPLPTDDVIELVGLAEKADVRVKGLSGGQQR' A
#
# COMPACT_ATOMS: atom_id res chain seq x y z
N VAL A 1 -16.36 3.46 -15.04
CA VAL A 1 -14.93 3.62 -14.68
C VAL A 1 -14.83 3.20 -13.22
N LEU A 2 -13.96 2.25 -12.86
CA LEU A 2 -13.68 1.93 -11.45
C LEU A 2 -12.89 3.11 -10.89
N GLN A 3 -13.60 4.15 -10.49
CA GLN A 3 -13.06 5.51 -10.41
C GLN A 3 -12.27 5.78 -9.12
N GLU A 4 -12.21 4.81 -8.21
CA GLU A 4 -11.43 4.86 -6.98
C GLU A 4 -10.78 3.49 -6.78
N CYS A 5 -9.46 3.48 -6.54
CA CYS A 5 -8.82 2.29 -6.01
C CYS A 5 -9.39 2.11 -4.60
N ALA A 6 -10.20 1.07 -4.38
CA ALA A 6 -10.76 0.76 -3.08
C ALA A 6 -9.64 0.18 -2.19
N VAL A 7 -8.67 1.01 -1.83
CA VAL A 7 -7.61 0.64 -0.90
C VAL A 7 -8.21 0.63 0.49
N GLU A 8 -7.99 -0.43 1.27
CA GLU A 8 -8.60 -0.62 2.59
C GLU A 8 -8.22 0.54 3.52
N PRO A 9 -9.13 1.49 3.83
CA PRO A 9 -8.76 2.77 4.45
C PRO A 9 -8.29 2.63 5.90
N TYR A 10 -8.55 1.46 6.50
CA TYR A 10 -8.23 1.14 7.88
C TYR A 10 -6.92 0.36 8.04
N LEU A 11 -6.37 -0.17 6.95
CA LEU A 11 -5.07 -0.81 6.93
C LEU A 11 -3.96 0.23 6.75
N SER A 12 -2.78 -0.07 7.29
CA SER A 12 -1.52 0.61 7.01
C SER A 12 -1.03 0.32 5.60
N VAL A 13 -0.10 1.14 5.09
CA VAL A 13 0.57 0.89 3.81
C VAL A 13 1.18 -0.51 3.78
N ARG A 14 1.87 -0.91 4.86
CA ARG A 14 2.47 -2.24 5.00
C ARG A 14 1.44 -3.35 4.89
N GLU A 15 0.35 -3.27 5.64
CA GLU A 15 -0.70 -4.30 5.65
C GLU A 15 -1.38 -4.43 4.27
N VAL A 16 -1.60 -3.32 3.56
CA VAL A 16 -2.15 -3.34 2.19
C VAL A 16 -1.19 -4.03 1.22
N VAL A 17 0.10 -3.66 1.25
CA VAL A 17 1.10 -4.25 0.35
C VAL A 17 1.27 -5.74 0.65
N GLU A 18 1.27 -6.13 1.92
CA GLU A 18 1.35 -7.54 2.33
C GLU A 18 0.11 -8.33 1.88
N LEU A 19 -1.10 -7.78 2.07
CA LEU A 19 -2.35 -8.38 1.60
C LEU A 19 -2.32 -8.65 0.09
N HIS A 20 -1.91 -7.66 -0.69
CA HIS A 20 -1.85 -7.79 -2.15
C HIS A 20 -0.68 -8.68 -2.59
N GLY A 21 0.45 -8.63 -1.90
CA GLY A 21 1.59 -9.52 -2.11
C GLY A 21 1.21 -11.00 -1.92
N GLY A 22 0.33 -11.29 -0.96
CA GLY A 22 -0.19 -12.64 -0.70
C GLY A 22 -0.93 -13.29 -1.88
N TYR A 23 -1.37 -12.52 -2.88
CA TYR A 23 -1.98 -13.05 -4.11
C TYR A 23 -0.96 -13.59 -5.12
N HIS A 24 0.33 -13.32 -4.92
CA HIS A 24 1.39 -13.76 -5.81
C HIS A 24 2.16 -14.92 -5.19
N ALA A 25 2.49 -15.95 -5.97
CA ALA A 25 3.27 -17.09 -5.49
C ALA A 25 4.72 -16.73 -5.11
N LYS A 26 5.22 -15.59 -5.62
CA LYS A 26 6.56 -15.05 -5.37
C LYS A 26 6.50 -13.52 -5.30
N PRO A 27 5.99 -12.95 -4.20
CA PRO A 27 5.94 -11.50 -4.04
C PRO A 27 7.35 -10.95 -3.80
N LEU A 28 7.54 -9.67 -4.16
CA LEU A 28 8.69 -8.91 -3.66
C LEU A 28 8.52 -8.68 -2.14
N PRO A 29 9.63 -8.53 -1.38
CA PRO A 29 9.54 -8.14 0.03
C PRO A 29 8.74 -6.86 0.20
N THR A 30 7.82 -6.84 1.17
CA THR A 30 6.92 -5.71 1.42
C THR A 30 7.67 -4.38 1.58
N ASP A 31 8.76 -4.37 2.33
CA ASP A 31 9.58 -3.16 2.53
C ASP A 31 10.22 -2.65 1.24
N ASP A 32 10.68 -3.55 0.37
CA ASP A 32 11.28 -3.17 -0.92
C ASP A 32 10.24 -2.51 -1.83
N VAL A 33 9.00 -3.01 -1.82
CA VAL A 33 7.89 -2.42 -2.59
C VAL A 33 7.54 -1.03 -2.05
N ILE A 34 7.48 -0.88 -0.73
CA ILE A 34 7.16 0.40 -0.08
C ILE A 34 8.25 1.45 -0.36
N GLU A 35 9.52 1.05 -0.32
CA GLU A 35 10.66 1.90 -0.70
C GLU A 35 10.56 2.32 -2.17
N LEU A 36 10.26 1.38 -3.07
CA LEU A 36 10.16 1.63 -4.51
C LEU A 36 9.09 2.68 -4.86
N VAL A 37 7.99 2.72 -4.11
CA VAL A 37 6.91 3.70 -4.30
C VAL A 37 7.08 4.97 -3.45
N GLY A 38 8.19 5.10 -2.71
CA GLY A 38 8.52 6.29 -1.92
C GLY A 38 7.63 6.48 -0.69
N LEU A 39 7.11 5.40 -0.11
CA LEU A 39 6.23 5.44 1.08
C LEU A 39 6.89 4.90 2.36
N ALA A 40 8.21 4.70 2.38
CA ALA A 40 8.93 4.12 3.52
C ALA A 40 8.67 4.84 4.84
N GLU A 41 8.73 6.17 4.86
CA GLU A 41 8.42 6.99 6.05
C GLU A 41 6.94 6.91 6.49
N LYS A 42 6.09 6.29 5.68
CA LYS A 42 4.65 6.15 5.91
C LYS A 42 4.20 4.68 5.94
N ALA A 43 5.13 3.73 6.06
CA ALA A 43 4.83 2.30 6.05
C ALA A 43 3.73 1.91 7.05
N ASP A 44 3.76 2.52 8.24
CA ASP A 44 2.82 2.23 9.32
C ASP A 44 1.63 3.21 9.39
N VAL A 45 1.57 4.18 8.46
CA VAL A 45 0.45 5.12 8.36
C VAL A 45 -0.73 4.43 7.70
N ARG A 46 -1.92 4.56 8.30
CA ARG A 46 -3.17 4.09 7.69
C ARG A 46 -3.42 4.80 6.37
N VAL A 47 -3.92 4.09 5.38
CA VAL A 47 -4.19 4.62 4.02
C VAL A 47 -5.06 5.87 4.04
N LYS A 48 -6.06 5.94 4.94
CA LYS A 48 -6.89 7.16 5.11
C LYS A 48 -6.10 8.42 5.52
N GLY A 49 -4.90 8.27 6.04
CA GLY A 49 -3.98 9.36 6.40
C GLY A 49 -3.03 9.77 5.27
N LEU A 50 -3.07 9.09 4.14
CA LEU A 50 -2.32 9.46 2.94
C LEU A 50 -3.06 10.54 2.15
N SER A 51 -2.30 11.42 1.50
CA SER A 51 -2.86 12.33 0.51
C SER A 51 -3.44 11.55 -0.68
N GLY A 52 -4.39 12.14 -1.40
CA GLY A 52 -4.96 11.50 -2.60
C GLY A 52 -3.92 11.22 -3.70
N GLY A 53 -2.77 11.90 -3.71
CA GLY A 53 -1.66 11.58 -4.62
C GLY A 53 -0.86 10.36 -4.21
N GLN A 54 -0.79 10.07 -2.91
CA GLN A 54 -0.10 8.89 -2.36
C GLN A 54 -0.95 7.62 -2.41
N GLN A 55 -2.28 7.75 -2.52
CA GLN A 55 -3.20 6.62 -2.67
C GLN A 55 -3.31 6.11 -4.13
N ARG A 56 -2.73 6.83 -5.10
CA ARG A 56 -2.84 6.54 -6.54
C ARG A 56 -1.64 5.81 -7.08
#